data_AF-A0A358N3Y4-F1
#
_entry.id   AF-A0A358N3Y4-F1
#
_cell.length_a   1.000
_cell.length_b   1.000
_cell.length_c   1.000
_cell.angle_alpha   90.00
_cell.angle_beta   90.00
_cell.angle_gamma   90.00
#
_symmetry.space_group_name_H-M   'P 1'
#
loop_
_entity.id
_entity.type
_entity.pdbx_description
1 polymer ?
#
loop_
_entity_poly.entity_id
_entity_poly.type
_entity_poly.pdbx_seq_one_letter_code
_entity_poly.pdbx_strand_id
1 'polypeptide(L)'
;MHADDVRIHQAKKACVLGKAWFLNHTAERKYPDALIDGKEATVDEAIAAAAEHLYQADMPLVYGMSNTTCEAQRECVEMADHLGGLLDSHTSL
;
A
#
# COMPACT_ATOMS: atom_id res chain seq x y z
N MET A 1 16.29 1.51 -17.61
CA MET A 1 15.12 0.61 -17.63
C MET A 1 14.54 0.67 -19.04
N HIS A 2 13.98 -0.42 -19.55
CA HIS A 2 13.25 -0.43 -20.83
C HIS A 2 11.87 -1.05 -20.58
N ALA A 3 10.83 -0.39 -21.02
CA ALA A 3 9.43 -0.74 -20.80
C ALA A 3 8.60 -0.30 -22.00
N ASP A 4 7.44 -0.93 -22.19
CA ASP A 4 6.32 -0.37 -22.97
C ASP A 4 5.27 0.21 -22.01
N ASP A 5 4.08 0.55 -22.52
CA ASP A 5 3.00 1.15 -21.73
C ASP A 5 2.44 0.23 -20.63
N VAL A 6 2.68 -1.08 -20.72
CA VAL A 6 2.05 -2.10 -19.87
C VAL A 6 3.08 -2.87 -19.04
N ARG A 7 4.32 -2.99 -19.52
CA ARG A 7 5.32 -3.91 -18.94
C ARG A 7 6.75 -3.40 -19.02
N ILE A 8 7.51 -3.68 -17.95
CA ILE A 8 8.96 -3.51 -17.90
C ILE A 8 9.65 -4.75 -18.49
N HIS A 9 10.41 -4.55 -19.57
CA HIS A 9 11.14 -5.62 -20.29
C HIS A 9 12.59 -5.77 -19.84
N GLN A 10 13.21 -4.69 -19.32
CA GLN A 10 14.61 -4.72 -18.93
C GLN A 10 14.96 -3.81 -17.74
N ALA A 11 15.59 -4.41 -16.73
CA ALA A 11 16.22 -3.70 -15.61
C ALA A 11 17.76 -3.86 -15.65
N LYS A 12 18.46 -2.84 -16.18
CA LYS A 12 19.93 -2.80 -16.20
C LYS A 12 20.45 -2.37 -14.82
N LYS A 13 21.59 -2.94 -14.39
CA LYS A 13 22.24 -2.69 -13.08
C LYS A 13 21.45 -3.07 -11.82
N ALA A 14 20.26 -3.65 -11.96
CA ALA A 14 19.53 -4.22 -10.83
C ALA A 14 20.20 -5.54 -10.37
N CYS A 15 20.21 -5.78 -9.06
CA CYS A 15 20.58 -7.07 -8.47
C CYS A 15 19.54 -8.15 -8.84
N VAL A 16 19.76 -9.40 -8.41
CA VAL A 16 18.84 -10.51 -8.71
C VAL A 16 17.43 -10.23 -8.19
N LEU A 17 17.29 -9.72 -6.96
CA LEU A 17 16.00 -9.36 -6.37
C LEU A 17 15.31 -8.22 -7.14
N GLY A 18 16.05 -7.15 -7.47
CA GLY A 18 15.49 -6.03 -8.24
C GLY A 18 15.05 -6.44 -9.65
N LYS A 19 15.80 -7.34 -10.31
CA LYS A 19 15.38 -7.91 -11.60
C LYS A 19 14.10 -8.74 -11.46
N ALA A 20 14.02 -9.59 -10.44
CA ALA A 20 12.83 -10.40 -10.19
C ALA A 20 11.61 -9.51 -9.92
N TRP A 21 11.77 -8.45 -9.12
CA TRP A 21 10.71 -7.48 -8.84
C TRP A 21 10.20 -6.83 -10.13
N PHE A 22 11.09 -6.20 -10.91
CA PHE A 22 10.65 -5.45 -12.11
C PHE A 22 10.13 -6.35 -13.25
N LEU A 23 10.68 -7.55 -13.45
CA LEU A 23 10.35 -8.38 -14.62
C LEU A 23 9.15 -9.31 -14.39
N ASN A 24 8.87 -9.65 -13.12
CA ASN A 24 7.80 -10.56 -12.75
C ASN A 24 6.59 -9.84 -12.11
N HIS A 25 6.68 -8.54 -11.83
CA HIS A 25 5.51 -7.78 -11.44
C HIS A 25 4.48 -7.81 -12.58
N THR A 26 3.26 -8.24 -12.26
CA THR A 26 2.16 -8.32 -13.22
C THR A 26 1.06 -7.38 -12.75
N ALA A 27 0.57 -6.52 -13.64
CA ALA A 27 -0.60 -5.66 -13.39
C ALA A 27 -1.92 -6.45 -13.53
N GLU A 28 -1.89 -7.77 -13.37
CA GLU A 28 -3.06 -8.63 -13.49
C GLU A 28 -3.98 -8.37 -12.28
N ARG A 29 -5.18 -7.87 -12.55
CA ARG A 29 -6.22 -7.68 -11.52
C ARG A 29 -6.81 -9.04 -11.12
N LYS A 30 -6.14 -9.72 -10.19
CA LYS A 30 -6.52 -11.05 -9.68
C LYS A 30 -7.56 -11.00 -8.56
N TYR A 31 -7.69 -9.85 -7.90
CA TYR A 31 -8.52 -9.66 -6.72
C TYR A 31 -9.36 -8.39 -6.87
N PRO A 32 -10.53 -8.32 -6.21
CA PRO A 32 -11.26 -7.07 -6.06
C PRO A 32 -10.41 -6.06 -5.29
N ASP A 33 -10.65 -4.77 -5.53
CA ASP A 33 -9.85 -3.70 -4.91
C ASP A 33 -10.08 -3.63 -3.39
N ALA A 34 -11.27 -4.04 -2.94
CA ALA A 34 -11.62 -4.13 -1.53
C ALA A 34 -12.71 -5.17 -1.26
N LEU A 35 -12.79 -5.60 0.00
CA LEU A 35 -13.87 -6.39 0.54
C LEU A 35 -14.42 -5.72 1.80
N ILE A 36 -15.75 -5.56 1.90
CA ILE A 36 -16.46 -5.16 3.11
C ILE A 36 -17.33 -6.34 3.53
N ASP A 37 -17.11 -6.87 4.73
CA ASP A 37 -17.80 -8.07 5.24
C ASP A 37 -17.76 -9.26 4.27
N GLY A 38 -16.63 -9.44 3.58
CA GLY A 38 -16.42 -10.51 2.62
C GLY A 38 -17.09 -10.32 1.25
N LYS A 39 -17.68 -9.15 0.98
CA LYS A 39 -18.29 -8.81 -0.31
C LYS A 39 -17.44 -7.77 -1.05
N GLU A 40 -17.36 -7.90 -2.37
CA GLU A 40 -16.67 -6.93 -3.22
C GLU A 40 -17.25 -5.52 -3.03
N ALA A 41 -16.36 -4.56 -2.88
CA ALA A 41 -16.67 -3.15 -2.72
C ALA A 41 -15.78 -2.30 -3.62
N THR A 42 -16.27 -1.11 -3.95
CA THR A 42 -15.48 -0.09 -4.62
C THR A 42 -14.44 0.51 -3.68
N VAL A 43 -13.41 1.15 -4.25
CA VAL A 43 -12.39 1.86 -3.47
C VAL A 43 -13.01 2.96 -2.60
N ASP A 44 -14.00 3.71 -3.13
CA ASP A 44 -14.66 4.78 -2.39
C ASP A 44 -15.46 4.26 -1.19
N GLU A 45 -16.18 3.14 -1.36
CA GLU A 45 -16.90 2.48 -0.26
C GLU A 45 -15.92 1.97 0.81
N ALA A 46 -14.79 1.40 0.39
CA ALA A 46 -13.77 0.91 1.30
C ALA A 46 -13.10 2.03 2.10
N ILE A 47 -12.83 3.18 1.46
CA ILE A 47 -12.31 4.37 2.13
C ILE A 47 -13.30 4.87 3.19
N ALA A 48 -14.58 4.98 2.84
CA ALA A 48 -15.61 5.42 3.78
C ALA A 48 -15.73 4.47 4.99
N ALA A 49 -15.73 3.15 4.76
CA ALA A 49 -15.76 2.15 5.83
C ALA A 49 -14.50 2.21 6.72
N ALA A 50 -13.31 2.32 6.12
CA ALA A 50 -12.07 2.43 6.87
C ALA A 50 -12.02 3.69 7.73
N ALA A 51 -12.51 4.83 7.23
CA ALA A 51 -12.60 6.07 7.98
C ALA A 51 -13.50 5.93 9.22
N GLU A 52 -14.67 5.29 9.08
CA GLU A 52 -15.56 5.03 10.23
C GLU A 52 -14.88 4.11 11.26
N HIS A 53 -14.23 3.03 10.82
CA HIS A 53 -13.51 2.13 11.73
C HIS A 53 -12.39 2.83 12.49
N LEU A 54 -11.61 3.68 11.81
CA LEU A 54 -10.54 4.45 12.44
C LEU A 54 -11.08 5.50 13.41
N TYR A 55 -12.20 6.15 13.08
CA TYR A 55 -12.86 7.13 13.94
C TYR A 55 -13.40 6.51 15.24
N GLN A 56 -13.94 5.30 15.17
CA GLN A 56 -14.47 4.58 16.34
C GLN A 56 -13.40 3.84 17.15
N ALA A 57 -12.16 3.76 16.66
CA ALA A 57 -11.10 3.00 17.32
C ALA A 57 -10.52 3.75 18.52
N ASP A 58 -10.37 3.08 19.65
CA ASP A 58 -9.75 3.67 20.85
C ASP A 58 -8.22 3.81 20.74
N MET A 59 -7.58 2.94 19.94
CA MET A 59 -6.12 2.91 19.77
C MET A 59 -5.73 2.35 18.39
N PRO A 60 -6.00 3.09 17.30
CA PRO A 60 -5.68 2.63 15.96
C PRO A 60 -4.17 2.55 15.74
N LEU A 61 -3.71 1.53 15.00
CA LEU A 61 -2.31 1.35 14.60
C LEU A 61 -2.20 1.47 13.08
N VAL A 62 -1.37 2.42 12.63
CA VAL A 62 -0.89 2.53 11.25
C VAL A 62 0.45 1.80 11.17
N TYR A 63 0.48 0.63 10.52
CA TYR A 63 1.67 -0.21 10.46
C TYR A 63 2.17 -0.45 9.03
N GLY A 64 3.49 -0.45 8.83
CA GLY A 64 4.17 -0.95 7.63
C GLY A 64 4.90 0.14 6.84
N MET A 65 4.38 0.47 5.66
CA MET A 65 4.81 1.59 4.81
C MET A 65 6.26 1.60 4.28
N SER A 66 7.15 0.67 4.64
CA SER A 66 8.56 0.70 4.19
C SER A 66 8.77 0.50 2.69
N ASN A 67 7.74 0.04 1.95
CA ASN A 67 7.75 -0.12 0.50
C ASN A 67 6.90 0.94 -0.24
N THR A 68 6.52 2.03 0.43
CA THR A 68 5.84 3.18 -0.21
C THR A 68 6.76 4.40 -0.28
N THR A 69 6.28 5.48 -0.89
CA THR A 69 7.05 6.73 -0.98
C THR A 69 7.01 7.52 0.33
N CYS A 70 7.95 8.46 0.50
CA CYS A 70 8.00 9.32 1.68
C CYS A 70 6.79 10.26 1.77
N GLU A 71 6.21 10.65 0.64
CA GLU A 71 4.98 11.44 0.57
C GLU A 71 3.82 10.67 1.22
N ALA A 72 3.61 9.41 0.83
CA ALA A 72 2.57 8.58 1.44
C ALA A 72 2.84 8.30 2.93
N GLN A 73 4.10 8.11 3.33
CA GLN A 73 4.47 7.98 4.74
C GLN A 73 4.14 9.25 5.55
N ARG A 74 4.33 10.44 4.97
CA ARG A 74 4.00 11.72 5.62
C ARG A 74 2.50 11.84 5.89
N GLU A 75 1.67 11.47 4.91
CA GLU A 75 0.21 11.44 5.10
C GLU A 75 -0.19 10.45 6.20
N CYS A 76 0.48 9.30 6.30
CA CYS A 76 0.25 8.34 7.38
C CYS A 76 0.62 8.88 8.76
N VAL A 77 1.69 9.67 8.87
CA VAL A 77 2.09 10.35 10.11
C VAL A 77 1.01 11.34 10.52
N GLU A 78 0.58 12.21 9.61
CA GLU A 78 -0.47 13.20 9.86
C GLU A 78 -1.79 12.52 10.27
N MET A 79 -2.18 11.45 9.59
CA MET A 79 -3.36 10.67 9.93
C MET A 79 -3.25 10.05 11.32
N ALA A 80 -2.11 9.45 11.69
CA ALA A 80 -1.90 8.87 13.01
C ALA A 80 -1.98 9.94 14.11
N ASP A 81 -1.41 11.13 13.89
CA ASP A 81 -1.52 12.27 14.81
C ASP A 81 -2.98 12.71 15.00
N HIS A 82 -3.76 12.81 13.92
CA HIS A 82 -5.18 13.17 13.98
C HIS A 82 -6.03 12.14 14.72
N LEU A 83 -5.71 10.85 14.57
CA LEU A 83 -6.40 9.76 15.24
C LEU A 83 -5.98 9.59 16.70
N GLY A 84 -4.88 10.24 17.15
CA GLY A 84 -4.24 9.91 18.42
C GLY A 84 -3.72 8.46 18.44
N GLY A 85 -3.41 7.92 17.26
CA GLY A 85 -3.04 6.53 17.04
C GLY A 85 -1.54 6.26 17.16
N LEU A 86 -1.17 5.01 16.90
CA LEU A 86 0.21 4.55 16.86
C LEU A 86 0.67 4.46 15.40
N LEU A 87 1.94 4.77 15.16
CA LEU A 87 2.60 4.59 13.88
C LEU A 87 3.83 3.68 14.07
N ASP A 88 3.93 2.64 13.25
CA ASP A 88 5.09 1.74 13.26
C ASP A 88 5.44 1.24 11.85
N SER A 89 6.68 0.84 11.64
CA SER A 89 7.19 0.35 10.35
C SER A 89 8.09 -0.87 10.56
N HIS A 90 8.23 -1.71 9.53
CA HIS A 90 9.24 -2.77 9.60
C HIS A 90 10.62 -2.17 9.30
N THR A 91 11.57 -2.37 10.21
CA THR A 91 12.95 -1.87 10.12
C THR A 91 13.88 -2.81 9.36
N SER A 92 13.42 -4.01 8.99
CA SER A 92 14.13 -4.97 8.16
C SER A 92 13.18 -5.75 7.25
N LEU A 93 13.66 -6.06 6.03
CA LEU A 93 13.05 -6.97 5.05
C LEU A 93 13.83 -8.28 5.01
#